data_AF-A0A816GDA1-F1
#
_entry.id   AF-A0A816GDA1-F1
#
_cell.length_a   1.000
_cell.length_b   1.000
_cell.length_c   1.000
_cell.angle_alpha   90.00
_cell.angle_beta   90.00
_cell.angle_gamma   90.00
#
_symmetry.space_group_name_H-M   'P 1'
#
loop_
_entity.id
_entity.type
_entity.pdbx_description
1 polymer ?
#
loop_
_entity_poly.entity_id
_entity_poly.type
_entity_poly.pdbx_seq_one_letter_code
_entity_poly.pdbx_strand_id
1 'polypeptide(L)'
;MPIISAAGQLFSSVFICLQEPTGRLPITRAVFSASNMVTSCSTSGKLNKSLAEYWIKEVLDKVVSNRFLLVVDQWSPQADITVYENNLTKRQPCKLLVIPRRATSTKQPCDAYFFPTIESVNKKNISSCISDELDVDLRSRDAILKLQSLVHNQLSSSLFKPMISYA
;
A
#
# COMPACT_ATOMS: atom_id res chain seq x y z
N MET A 1 0.11 -1.72 0.42
CA MET A 1 -0.19 -0.82 1.54
C MET A 1 -0.04 0.62 1.08
N PRO A 2 -1.13 1.23 0.63
CA PRO A 2 -1.17 2.65 0.26
C PRO A 2 -1.25 3.53 1.52
N ILE A 3 -0.93 4.82 1.35
CA ILE A 3 -1.12 5.85 2.37
C ILE A 3 -2.03 6.93 1.79
N ILE A 4 -3.10 7.25 2.49
CA ILE A 4 -4.00 8.36 2.14
C ILE A 4 -3.98 9.42 3.24
N SER A 5 -4.12 10.68 2.86
CA SER A 5 -4.33 11.80 3.79
C SER A 5 -5.81 12.09 3.97
N ALA A 6 -6.17 12.73 5.09
CA ALA A 6 -7.50 13.30 5.30
C ALA A 6 -7.90 14.34 4.22
N ALA A 7 -6.93 14.96 3.54
CA ALA A 7 -7.18 15.87 2.42
C ALA A 7 -7.48 15.16 1.08
N GLY A 8 -7.62 13.83 1.11
CA GLY A 8 -7.91 13.03 -0.08
C GLY A 8 -6.70 12.72 -0.97
N GLN A 9 -5.48 13.09 -0.55
CA GLN A 9 -4.27 12.75 -1.30
C GLN A 9 -3.87 11.29 -1.08
N LEU A 10 -3.69 10.55 -2.17
CA LEU A 10 -2.97 9.27 -2.20
C LEU A 10 -1.47 9.53 -2.36
N PHE A 11 -0.67 9.07 -1.41
CA PHE A 11 0.78 9.24 -1.46
C PHE A 11 1.46 8.11 -2.25
N SER A 12 2.54 8.48 -2.95
CA SER A 12 3.46 7.54 -3.60
C SER A 12 4.76 7.49 -2.80
N SER A 13 5.42 6.33 -2.71
CA SER A 13 5.13 5.07 -3.45
C SER A 13 4.24 4.09 -2.68
N VAL A 14 3.44 3.25 -3.37
CA VAL A 14 2.69 2.16 -2.71
C VAL A 14 3.60 1.00 -2.36
N PHE A 15 3.47 0.43 -1.17
CA PHE A 15 4.22 -0.76 -0.79
C PHE A 15 3.51 -2.05 -1.20
N ILE A 16 4.21 -2.98 -1.85
CA ILE A 16 3.66 -4.28 -2.26
C ILE A 16 4.54 -5.40 -1.70
N CYS A 17 3.92 -6.31 -0.94
CA CYS A 17 4.55 -7.52 -0.46
C CYS A 17 4.04 -8.71 -1.28
N LEU A 18 4.91 -9.33 -2.06
CA LEU A 18 4.61 -10.53 -2.82
C LEU A 18 4.77 -11.79 -1.96
N GLN A 19 3.95 -12.81 -2.25
CA GLN A 19 4.15 -14.14 -1.69
C GLN A 19 5.16 -14.90 -2.55
N GLU A 20 6.32 -15.20 -1.98
CA GLU A 20 7.40 -15.95 -2.65
C GLU A 20 7.77 -17.16 -1.80
N PRO A 21 7.80 -18.40 -2.34
CA PRO A 21 8.03 -19.61 -1.55
C PRO A 21 9.32 -19.59 -0.71
N THR A 22 10.37 -18.95 -1.22
CA THR A 22 11.67 -18.82 -0.56
C THR A 22 11.80 -17.56 0.31
N GLY A 23 10.76 -16.71 0.32
CA GLY A 23 10.80 -15.39 0.96
C GLY A 23 11.75 -14.40 0.28
N ARG A 24 12.22 -14.68 -0.94
CA ARG A 24 13.13 -13.84 -1.70
C ARG A 24 12.62 -13.66 -3.12
N LEU A 25 12.81 -12.46 -3.67
CA LEU A 25 12.58 -12.24 -5.10
C LEU A 25 13.62 -13.04 -5.91
N PRO A 26 13.25 -13.61 -7.05
CA PRO A 26 14.17 -14.33 -7.92
C PRO A 26 15.28 -13.41 -8.43
N ILE A 27 16.52 -13.86 -8.27
CA ILE A 27 17.73 -13.15 -8.70
C ILE A 27 17.92 -13.27 -10.22
N THR A 28 17.42 -14.36 -10.81
CA THR A 28 17.64 -14.73 -12.22
C THR A 28 16.79 -13.96 -13.22
N ARG A 29 15.72 -13.30 -12.77
CA ARG A 29 14.81 -12.53 -13.63
C ARG A 29 14.49 -11.20 -12.99
N ALA A 30 14.67 -10.12 -13.75
CA ALA A 30 14.25 -8.79 -13.34
C ALA A 30 12.74 -8.79 -13.02
N VAL A 31 12.41 -8.30 -11.84
CA VAL A 31 11.02 -8.10 -11.40
C VAL A 31 10.57 -6.74 -11.91
N PHE A 32 9.36 -6.64 -12.46
CA PHE A 32 8.82 -5.34 -12.85
C PHE A 32 8.89 -4.35 -11.68
N SER A 33 9.36 -3.13 -11.95
CA SER A 33 9.44 -2.04 -10.99
C SER A 33 8.91 -0.75 -11.61
N ALA A 34 8.37 0.13 -10.77
CA ALA A 34 7.85 1.43 -11.16
C ALA A 34 8.14 2.45 -10.05
N SER A 35 8.33 3.72 -10.41
CA SER A 35 8.66 4.79 -9.46
C SER A 35 7.59 5.00 -8.40
N ASN A 36 6.33 4.71 -8.72
CA ASN A 36 5.20 4.82 -7.81
C ASN A 36 5.02 3.62 -6.87
N MET A 37 5.96 2.67 -6.84
CA MET A 37 5.85 1.44 -6.06
C MET A 37 7.17 1.09 -5.34
N VAL A 38 7.06 0.51 -4.14
CA VAL A 38 8.14 -0.17 -3.43
C VAL A 38 7.74 -1.63 -3.26
N THR A 39 8.52 -2.55 -3.82
CA THR A 39 8.21 -3.98 -3.82
C THR A 39 9.13 -4.74 -2.86
N SER A 40 8.55 -5.67 -2.12
CA SER A 40 9.26 -6.65 -1.30
C SER A 40 8.51 -7.99 -1.32
N CYS A 41 8.97 -8.98 -0.57
CA CYS A 41 8.34 -10.29 -0.51
C CYS A 41 8.44 -10.96 0.86
N SER A 42 7.54 -11.91 1.12
CA SER A 42 7.61 -12.85 2.23
C SER A 42 7.05 -14.22 1.84
N THR A 43 7.28 -15.24 2.64
CA THR A 43 6.75 -16.59 2.40
C THR A 43 5.22 -16.65 2.42
N SER A 44 4.58 -15.73 3.13
CA SER A 44 3.11 -15.66 3.26
C SER A 44 2.47 -14.53 2.45
N GLY A 45 3.27 -13.65 1.83
CA GLY A 45 2.79 -12.38 1.26
C GLY A 45 2.30 -11.37 2.30
N LYS A 46 2.33 -11.71 3.59
CA LYS A 46 1.92 -10.83 4.69
C LYS A 46 3.10 -9.99 5.18
N LEU A 47 2.77 -8.85 5.76
CA LEU A 47 3.72 -8.02 6.50
C LEU A 47 4.18 -8.75 7.77
N ASN A 48 5.45 -8.58 8.12
CA ASN A 48 6.02 -8.93 9.41
C ASN A 48 6.72 -7.68 9.99
N LYS A 49 7.36 -7.79 11.16
CA LYS A 49 8.01 -6.63 11.80
C LYS A 49 9.07 -5.98 10.90
N SER A 50 9.97 -6.75 10.30
CA SER A 50 11.04 -6.20 9.45
C SER A 50 10.50 -5.54 8.18
N LEU A 51 9.44 -6.08 7.59
CA LEU A 51 8.77 -5.47 6.43
C LEU A 51 8.01 -4.20 6.80
N ALA A 52 7.46 -4.12 8.02
CA ALA A 52 6.85 -2.89 8.52
C ALA A 52 7.91 -1.80 8.72
N GLU A 53 9.06 -2.13 9.30
CA GLU A 53 10.20 -1.22 9.44
C GLU A 53 10.73 -0.76 8.08
N TYR A 54 10.82 -1.68 7.11
CA TYR A 54 11.19 -1.37 5.74
C TYR A 54 10.18 -0.44 5.06
N TRP A 55 8.88 -0.70 5.22
CA TRP A 55 7.83 0.20 4.73
C TRP A 55 7.93 1.60 5.35
N ILE A 56 8.22 1.71 6.65
CA ILE A 56 8.39 3.01 7.31
C ILE A 56 9.50 3.80 6.64
N LYS A 57 10.68 3.19 6.46
CA LYS A 57 11.86 3.85 5.87
C LYS A 57 11.66 4.20 4.40
N GLU A 58 11.13 3.27 3.62
CA GLU A 58 11.09 3.42 2.16
C GLU A 58 9.87 4.14 1.64
N VAL A 59 8.81 4.24 2.45
CA VAL A 59 7.53 4.82 2.02
C VAL A 59 7.09 5.93 2.96
N LEU A 60 6.83 5.63 4.24
CA LEU A 60 6.24 6.61 5.16
C LEU A 60 7.17 7.82 5.37
N ASP A 61 8.46 7.58 5.65
CA ASP A 61 9.45 8.62 5.96
C ASP A 61 9.66 9.59 4.78
N LYS A 62 9.45 9.12 3.54
CA LYS A 62 9.59 9.93 2.33
C LYS A 62 8.44 10.93 2.15
N VAL A 63 7.26 10.62 2.66
CA VAL A 63 6.03 11.41 2.44
C VAL A 63 5.69 12.33 3.61
N VAL A 64 6.21 12.02 4.82
CA VAL A 64 5.99 12.86 6.00
C VAL A 64 7.02 13.99 6.09
N SER A 65 6.55 15.22 6.28
CA SER A 65 7.39 16.42 6.35
C SER A 65 7.24 17.24 7.63
N ASN A 66 6.20 16.98 8.44
CA ASN A 66 5.82 17.77 9.62
C ASN A 66 5.30 16.86 10.75
N ARG A 67 4.80 17.43 11.85
CA ARG A 67 3.99 16.68 12.83
C ARG A 67 2.78 16.07 12.13
N PHE A 68 2.57 14.76 12.29
CA PHE A 68 1.47 14.05 11.65
C PHE A 68 0.78 13.07 12.61
N LEU A 69 -0.45 12.74 12.25
CA LEU A 69 -1.28 11.72 12.89
C LEU A 69 -1.33 10.51 11.95
N LEU A 70 -0.90 9.36 12.43
CA LEU A 70 -1.00 8.10 11.69
C LEU A 70 -2.10 7.25 12.31
N VAL A 71 -3.05 6.84 11.47
CA VAL A 71 -4.13 5.93 11.86
C VAL A 71 -3.83 4.54 11.30
N VAL A 72 -3.78 3.53 12.16
CA VAL A 72 -3.43 2.15 11.79
C VAL A 72 -4.42 1.15 12.38
N ASP A 73 -4.45 -0.05 11.80
CA ASP A 73 -5.19 -1.18 12.36
C ASP A 73 -4.49 -1.75 13.60
N GLN A 74 -5.22 -2.51 14.43
CA GLN A 74 -4.68 -3.15 15.64
C GLN A 74 -3.88 -4.41 15.33
N TRP A 75 -2.77 -4.24 14.60
CA TRP A 75 -1.78 -5.28 14.32
C TRP A 75 -0.47 -4.98 15.05
N SER A 76 0.06 -5.95 15.80
CA SER A 76 1.08 -5.72 16.85
C SER A 76 2.31 -4.94 16.39
N PRO A 77 2.92 -5.20 15.20
CA PRO A 77 4.07 -4.41 14.73
C PRO A 77 3.73 -2.98 14.31
N GLN A 78 2.48 -2.69 13.95
CA GLN A 78 2.04 -1.35 13.55
C GLN A 78 1.42 -0.55 14.69
N ALA A 79 0.93 -1.21 15.75
CA ALA A 79 0.33 -0.58 16.91
C ALA A 79 1.36 -0.06 17.94
N ASP A 80 2.65 -0.31 17.72
CA ASP A 80 3.74 0.09 18.60
C ASP A 80 4.39 1.39 18.09
N ILE A 81 4.21 2.49 18.84
CA ILE A 81 4.78 3.80 18.51
C ILE A 81 6.31 3.77 18.38
N THR A 82 6.98 2.91 19.16
CA THR A 82 8.45 2.83 19.19
C THR A 82 9.00 2.35 17.85
N VAL A 83 8.23 1.57 17.08
CA VAL A 83 8.62 1.14 15.73
C VAL A 83 8.73 2.35 14.79
N TYR A 84 7.88 3.36 14.94
CA TYR A 84 7.94 4.58 14.13
C TYR A 84 9.04 5.52 14.61
N GLU A 85 9.13 5.75 15.92
CA GLU A 85 10.15 6.63 16.51
C GLU A 85 11.58 6.16 16.19
N ASN A 86 11.82 4.86 16.16
CA ASN A 86 13.13 4.28 15.86
C ASN A 86 13.48 4.26 14.37
N ASN A 87 12.49 4.33 13.46
CA ASN A 87 12.72 4.15 12.02
C ASN A 87 12.47 5.40 11.18
N LEU A 88 11.79 6.43 11.70
CA LEU A 88 11.64 7.73 11.03
C LEU A 88 12.93 8.54 11.16
N THR A 89 13.55 8.89 10.03
CA THR A 89 14.86 9.56 10.04
C THR A 89 14.76 11.03 10.45
N LYS A 90 13.64 11.68 10.10
CA LYS A 90 13.43 13.10 10.34
C LYS A 90 13.07 13.44 11.79
N ARG A 91 12.95 12.43 12.68
CA ARG A 91 12.55 12.56 14.10
C ARG A 91 11.32 13.46 14.30
N GLN A 92 10.40 13.43 13.34
CA GLN A 92 9.19 14.24 13.39
C GLN A 92 8.25 13.70 14.47
N PRO A 93 7.51 14.57 15.19
CA PRO A 93 6.52 14.10 16.14
C PRO A 93 5.41 13.33 15.42
N CYS A 94 5.38 12.01 15.62
CA CYS A 94 4.34 11.10 15.13
C CYS A 94 3.36 10.82 16.27
N LYS A 95 2.07 11.08 16.05
CA LYS A 95 1.01 10.59 16.93
C LYS A 95 0.36 9.38 16.28
N LEU A 96 0.34 8.26 16.98
CA LEU A 96 -0.31 7.03 16.53
C LEU A 96 -1.72 6.92 17.09
N LEU A 97 -2.70 6.65 16.23
CA LEU A 97 -4.04 6.20 16.61
C LEU A 97 -4.25 4.78 16.12
N VAL A 98 -4.51 3.89 17.05
CA VAL A 98 -4.76 2.47 16.75
C VAL A 98 -6.26 2.25 16.77
N ILE A 99 -6.80 1.77 15.66
CA ILE A 99 -8.22 1.44 15.54
C ILE A 99 -8.50 0.20 16.39
N PRO A 100 -9.55 0.18 17.22
CA PRO A 100 -9.85 -0.97 18.06
C PRO A 100 -10.09 -2.26 17.27
N ARG A 101 -9.70 -3.38 17.87
CA ARG A 101 -9.97 -4.74 17.37
C ARG A 101 -11.45 -4.89 17.04
N ARG A 102 -11.72 -5.58 15.93
CA ARG A 102 -13.08 -5.86 15.41
C ARG A 102 -13.85 -4.62 14.96
N ALA A 103 -13.21 -3.45 14.92
CA ALA A 103 -13.80 -2.24 14.36
C ALA A 103 -13.29 -1.93 12.94
N THR A 104 -12.36 -2.73 12.39
CA THR A 104 -11.67 -2.42 11.13
C THR A 104 -12.65 -2.21 9.97
N SER A 105 -13.62 -3.10 9.79
CA SER A 105 -14.62 -3.01 8.70
C SER A 105 -15.56 -1.79 8.78
N THR A 106 -15.63 -1.10 9.92
CA THR A 106 -16.56 0.03 10.13
C THR A 106 -15.87 1.34 10.47
N LYS A 107 -14.64 1.29 10.98
CA LYS A 107 -13.89 2.43 11.51
C LYS A 107 -12.55 2.64 10.82
N GLN A 108 -12.08 1.71 10.00
CA GLN A 108 -10.84 1.88 9.22
C GLN A 108 -11.20 2.49 7.86
N PRO A 109 -10.80 3.75 7.60
CA PRO A 109 -11.02 4.47 6.34
C PRO A 109 -10.77 3.68 5.06
N CYS A 110 -9.62 3.01 5.01
CA CYS A 110 -9.20 2.27 3.83
C CYS A 110 -10.09 1.06 3.56
N ASP A 111 -10.44 0.27 4.57
CA ASP A 111 -11.28 -0.92 4.45
C ASP A 111 -12.73 -0.56 4.13
N ALA A 112 -13.26 0.49 4.75
CA ALA A 112 -14.64 0.91 4.56
C ALA A 112 -14.88 1.56 3.18
N TYR A 113 -13.92 2.36 2.67
CA TYR A 113 -14.13 3.18 1.47
C TYR A 113 -13.08 2.98 0.37
N PHE A 114 -11.80 2.98 0.70
CA PHE A 114 -10.75 3.06 -0.32
C PHE A 114 -10.45 1.73 -1.03
N PHE A 115 -10.28 0.63 -0.28
CA PHE A 115 -9.98 -0.69 -0.82
C PHE A 115 -11.10 -1.27 -1.69
N PRO A 116 -12.40 -1.11 -1.37
CA PRO A 116 -13.48 -1.48 -2.28
C PRO A 116 -13.38 -0.77 -3.64
N THR A 117 -12.94 0.49 -3.65
CA THR A 117 -12.71 1.23 -4.89
C THR A 117 -11.55 0.65 -5.69
N ILE A 118 -10.42 0.37 -5.04
CA ILE A 118 -9.27 -0.28 -5.67
C ILE A 118 -9.68 -1.63 -6.28
N GLU A 119 -10.45 -2.43 -5.56
CA GLU A 119 -10.95 -3.72 -6.03
C GLU A 119 -11.85 -3.56 -7.27
N SER A 120 -12.76 -2.57 -7.26
CA SER A 120 -13.62 -2.27 -8.40
C SER A 120 -12.82 -1.87 -9.64
N VAL A 121 -11.82 -0.99 -9.48
CA VAL A 121 -10.95 -0.56 -10.60
C VAL A 121 -10.12 -1.72 -11.13
N ASN A 122 -9.54 -2.55 -10.25
CA ASN A 122 -8.81 -3.76 -10.64
C ASN A 122 -9.69 -4.71 -11.46
N LYS A 123 -10.92 -4.98 -11.01
CA LYS A 123 -11.87 -5.84 -11.73
C LYS A 123 -12.20 -5.29 -13.12
N LYS A 124 -12.38 -3.98 -13.25
CA LYS A 124 -12.63 -3.32 -14.55
C LYS A 124 -11.43 -3.46 -15.49
N ASN A 125 -10.22 -3.17 -15.01
CA ASN A 125 -9.00 -3.32 -15.82
C ASN A 125 -8.81 -4.77 -16.28
N ILE A 126 -9.03 -5.75 -15.40
CA ILE A 126 -8.97 -7.17 -15.75
C ILE A 126 -10.02 -7.53 -16.81
N SER A 127 -11.26 -7.06 -16.65
CA SER A 127 -12.33 -7.29 -17.62
C SER A 127 -11.98 -6.72 -18.99
N SER A 128 -11.41 -5.51 -19.04
CA SER A 128 -10.96 -4.90 -20.30
C SER A 128 -9.87 -5.71 -20.97
N CYS A 129 -8.84 -6.17 -20.23
CA CYS A 129 -7.81 -7.03 -20.79
C CYS A 129 -8.35 -8.31 -21.43
N ILE A 130 -9.40 -8.89 -20.83
CA ILE A 130 -10.06 -10.09 -21.35
C ILE A 130 -10.89 -9.75 -22.60
N SER A 131 -11.67 -8.67 -22.56
CA SER A 131 -12.50 -8.23 -23.70
C SER A 131 -11.68 -7.83 -24.92
N ASP A 132 -10.51 -7.24 -24.70
CA ASP A 132 -9.60 -6.80 -25.76
C ASP A 132 -8.63 -7.92 -26.21
N GLU A 133 -8.80 -9.15 -25.70
CA GLU A 133 -7.97 -10.33 -26.01
C GLU A 133 -6.47 -10.07 -25.89
N LEU A 134 -6.06 -9.30 -24.88
CA LEU A 134 -4.65 -8.95 -24.69
C LEU A 134 -3.84 -10.20 -24.34
N ASP A 135 -2.72 -10.40 -25.03
CA ASP A 135 -1.75 -11.45 -24.74
C ASP A 135 -0.93 -11.13 -23.47
N VAL A 136 -1.59 -11.23 -22.31
CA VAL A 136 -1.00 -10.97 -21.00
C VAL A 136 -1.45 -12.04 -20.02
N ASP A 137 -0.50 -12.76 -19.42
CA ASP A 137 -0.78 -13.60 -18.27
C ASP A 137 -1.02 -12.75 -17.02
N LEU A 138 -2.29 -12.47 -16.72
CA LEU A 138 -2.74 -11.69 -15.56
C LEU A 138 -2.38 -12.33 -14.20
N ARG A 139 -2.01 -13.62 -14.18
CA ARG A 139 -1.56 -14.32 -12.97
C ARG A 139 -0.06 -14.18 -12.76
N SER A 140 0.66 -13.75 -13.79
CA SER A 140 2.09 -13.51 -13.68
C SER A 140 2.36 -12.37 -12.69
N ARG A 141 3.43 -12.53 -11.92
CA ARG A 141 3.91 -11.51 -10.98
C ARG A 141 4.09 -10.14 -11.61
N ASP A 142 4.66 -10.08 -12.81
CA ASP A 142 4.87 -8.82 -13.52
C ASP A 142 3.53 -8.18 -13.89
N ALA A 143 2.53 -8.95 -14.32
CA ALA A 143 1.20 -8.43 -14.60
C ALA A 143 0.51 -7.91 -13.32
N ILE A 144 0.63 -8.62 -12.21
CA ILE A 144 0.10 -8.17 -10.91
C ILE A 144 0.74 -6.84 -10.52
N LEU A 145 2.07 -6.72 -10.60
CA LEU A 145 2.78 -5.49 -10.24
C LEU A 145 2.44 -4.32 -11.19
N LYS A 146 2.34 -4.58 -12.50
CA LYS A 146 1.91 -3.60 -13.50
C LYS A 146 0.50 -3.11 -13.21
N LEU A 147 -0.43 -4.01 -12.91
CA LEU A 147 -1.81 -3.67 -12.59
C LEU A 147 -1.88 -2.80 -11.32
N GLN A 148 -1.15 -3.17 -10.27
CA GLN A 148 -1.10 -2.39 -9.04
C GLN A 148 -0.49 -1.00 -9.26
N SER A 149 0.59 -0.90 -10.03
CA SER A 149 1.19 0.38 -10.41
C SER A 149 0.22 1.24 -11.22
N LEU A 150 -0.49 0.65 -12.18
CA LEU A 150 -1.50 1.34 -13.00
C LEU A 150 -2.65 1.88 -12.14
N VAL A 151 -3.25 1.04 -11.30
CA VAL A 151 -4.38 1.45 -10.44
C VAL A 151 -3.95 2.52 -9.45
N HIS A 152 -2.77 2.39 -8.84
CA HIS A 152 -2.24 3.42 -7.95
C HIS A 152 -2.03 4.75 -8.68
N ASN A 153 -1.51 4.72 -9.91
CA ASN A 153 -1.34 5.91 -10.74
C ASN A 153 -2.69 6.55 -11.09
N GLN A 154 -3.69 5.76 -11.49
CA GLN A 154 -5.03 6.24 -11.81
C GLN A 154 -5.68 6.93 -10.60
N LEU A 155 -5.64 6.29 -9.43
CA LEU A 155 -6.23 6.81 -8.19
C LEU A 155 -5.44 7.98 -7.58
N SER A 156 -4.21 8.23 -8.04
CA SER A 156 -3.45 9.42 -7.66
C SER A 156 -3.95 10.71 -8.34
N SER A 157 -4.83 10.60 -9.35
CA SER A 157 -5.42 11.75 -10.01
C SER A 157 -6.23 12.63 -9.05
N SER A 158 -6.19 13.95 -9.27
CA SER A 158 -6.94 14.93 -8.50
C SER A 158 -8.45 14.69 -8.52
N LEU A 159 -8.97 14.01 -9.55
CA LEU A 159 -10.37 13.62 -9.68
C LEU A 159 -10.84 12.69 -8.55
N PHE A 160 -9.94 11.89 -7.97
CA PHE A 160 -10.26 10.96 -6.90
C PHE A 160 -10.11 11.57 -5.50
N LYS A 161 -9.56 12.80 -5.37
CA LYS A 161 -9.39 13.44 -4.06
C LYS A 161 -10.69 13.56 -3.25
N PRO A 162 -11.83 14.01 -3.82
CA PRO A 162 -13.07 14.09 -3.05
C PRO A 162 -13.47 12.72 -2.49
N MET A 163 -13.41 11.68 -3.30
CA MET A 163 -13.69 10.31 -2.89
C MET A 163 -12.76 9.82 -1.77
N ILE A 164 -11.45 10.05 -1.90
CA ILE A 164 -10.47 9.63 -0.88
C ILE A 164 -10.65 10.44 0.42
N SER A 165 -11.09 11.70 0.35
CA SER A 165 -11.33 12.53 1.54
C SER A 165 -12.53 12.08 2.39
N TYR A 166 -13.42 11.25 1.84
CA TYR A 166 -14.49 10.60 2.60
C TYR A 166 -14.04 9.35 3.36
N ALA A 167 -12.85 8.83 3.05
CA ALA A 167 -12.30 7.67 3.73
C ALA A 167 -11.88 8.06 5.16
#